data_AF-F7JYS7-F1
#
_entry.id   AF-F7JYS7-F1
#
_cell.length_a   1.000
_cell.length_b   1.000
_cell.length_c   1.000
_cell.angle_alpha   90.00
_cell.angle_beta   90.00
_cell.angle_gamma   90.00
#
_symmetry.space_group_name_H-M   'P 1'
#
loop_
_entity.id
_entity.type
_entity.pdbx_description
1 polymer ?
#
loop_
_entity_poly.entity_id
_entity_poly.type
_entity_poly.pdbx_seq_one_letter_code
_entity_poly.pdbx_strand_id
1 'polypeptide(L)'
;MTCTIYILAPLILAIDKMNHISKELGYKIKIIAAIRREVINQVLSYGYEINKCIEDYGVIIEWFQKGGSYTDSPLLKIIENKIHASEKVNGYPVTKDVWSTYFVPKVNHNEVRKYILSYTWQRPRDVIRLLRFVQDESRGEEIISQEMFDRAMQKYSENSWNEIAEELVLSYTGIRDIDAIKKFFTGIEVPFTFQYCRKRVEDLGEIYDYVREFFEKYQLIDFLEKMYDWGVIGNSGARMAFKFLGDRDLAPTNDMIIHTPLRNFFAVSSRKK
;
A
#
# COMPACT_ATOMS: atom_id res chain seq x y z
N MET A 1 -9.25 -18.91 8.86
CA MET A 1 -9.87 -17.59 9.10
C MET A 1 -10.96 -17.60 10.18
N THR A 2 -11.74 -18.67 10.35
CA THR A 2 -12.79 -18.76 11.38
C THR A 2 -12.30 -18.55 12.82
N CYS A 3 -11.12 -19.07 13.19
CA CYS A 3 -10.60 -18.94 14.56
C CYS A 3 -10.32 -17.48 15.00
N THR A 4 -9.87 -16.61 14.09
CA THR A 4 -9.53 -15.21 14.41
C THR A 4 -10.77 -14.40 14.81
N ILE A 5 -11.92 -14.66 14.16
CA ILE A 5 -13.17 -13.93 14.40
C ILE A 5 -13.74 -14.27 15.78
N TYR A 6 -13.72 -15.56 16.15
CA TYR A 6 -14.22 -16.02 17.46
C TYR A 6 -13.42 -15.47 18.65
N ILE A 7 -12.19 -15.01 18.43
CA ILE A 7 -11.34 -14.46 19.51
C ILE A 7 -11.45 -12.93 19.54
N LEU A 8 -11.53 -12.28 18.38
CA LEU A 8 -11.42 -10.82 18.31
C LEU A 8 -12.66 -10.10 18.87
N ALA A 9 -13.87 -10.56 18.55
CA ALA A 9 -15.09 -9.95 19.09
C ALA A 9 -15.12 -10.00 20.64
N PRO A 10 -14.90 -11.18 21.27
CA PRO A 10 -14.79 -11.27 22.72
C PRO A 10 -13.65 -10.42 23.31
N LEU A 11 -12.51 -10.29 22.62
CA LEU A 11 -11.42 -9.43 23.06
C LEU A 11 -11.86 -7.96 23.14
N ILE A 12 -12.53 -7.44 22.11
CA ILE A 12 -13.02 -6.05 22.07
C ILE A 12 -14.01 -5.82 23.22
N LEU A 13 -14.97 -6.73 23.40
CA LEU A 13 -15.96 -6.65 24.49
C LEU A 13 -15.30 -6.77 25.88
N ALA A 14 -14.27 -7.60 26.03
CA ALA A 14 -13.53 -7.72 27.28
C ALA A 14 -12.77 -6.44 27.63
N ILE A 15 -12.15 -5.79 26.64
CA ILE A 15 -11.47 -4.51 26.83
C ILE A 15 -12.46 -3.44 27.29
N ASP A 16 -13.61 -3.34 26.61
CA ASP A 16 -14.68 -2.42 26.96
C ASP A 16 -15.16 -2.64 28.40
N LYS A 17 -15.50 -3.89 28.75
CA LYS A 17 -15.92 -4.27 30.10
C LYS A 17 -14.86 -3.94 31.16
N MET A 18 -13.59 -4.20 30.90
CA MET A 18 -12.52 -3.91 31.85
C MET A 18 -12.31 -2.41 32.05
N ASN A 19 -12.45 -1.61 30.99
CA ASN A 19 -12.40 -0.15 31.09
C ASN A 19 -13.60 0.40 31.90
N HIS A 20 -14.79 -0.17 31.71
CA HIS A 20 -15.97 0.14 32.52
C HIS A 20 -15.74 -0.18 34.00
N ILE A 21 -15.25 -1.37 34.34
CA ILE A 21 -14.90 -1.77 35.71
C ILE A 21 -13.85 -0.81 36.31
N SER A 22 -12.81 -0.49 35.54
CA SER A 22 -11.78 0.45 35.98
C SER A 22 -12.38 1.82 36.33
N LYS A 23 -13.33 2.29 35.54
CA LYS A 23 -14.02 3.57 35.78
C LYS A 23 -14.91 3.53 37.02
N GLU A 24 -15.72 2.47 37.19
CA GLU A 24 -16.64 2.33 38.33
C GLU A 24 -15.91 2.20 39.66
N LEU A 25 -14.80 1.46 39.69
CA LEU A 25 -13.99 1.26 40.89
C LEU A 25 -12.95 2.37 41.13
N GLY A 26 -12.90 3.39 40.27
CA GLY A 26 -11.97 4.52 40.38
C GLY A 26 -10.51 4.18 40.10
N TYR A 27 -10.23 3.06 39.42
CA TYR A 27 -8.88 2.69 39.00
C TYR A 27 -8.43 3.56 37.81
N LYS A 28 -7.17 4.03 37.87
CA LYS A 28 -6.53 4.81 36.81
C LYS A 28 -5.89 3.92 35.74
N ILE A 29 -6.60 2.87 35.31
CA ILE A 29 -6.12 1.93 34.30
C ILE A 29 -6.94 2.14 33.03
N LYS A 30 -6.28 2.10 31.87
CA LYS A 30 -6.92 2.11 30.55
C LYS A 30 -6.34 0.98 29.72
N ILE A 31 -7.21 0.15 29.18
CA ILE A 31 -6.85 -0.94 28.29
C ILE A 31 -7.18 -0.51 26.88
N ILE A 32 -6.20 -0.60 25.97
CA ILE A 32 -6.31 -0.19 24.58
C ILE A 32 -5.77 -1.32 23.72
N ALA A 33 -6.46 -1.63 22.62
CA ALA A 33 -5.96 -2.53 21.59
C ALA A 33 -5.78 -1.80 20.27
N ALA A 34 -4.65 -2.07 19.60
CA ALA A 34 -4.43 -1.68 18.22
C ALA A 34 -4.77 -2.86 17.32
N ILE A 35 -5.85 -2.73 16.53
CA ILE A 35 -6.38 -3.82 15.71
C ILE A 35 -6.33 -3.39 14.24
N ARG A 36 -5.90 -4.31 13.37
CA ARG A 36 -5.87 -4.10 11.91
C ARG A 36 -7.30 -3.93 11.37
N ARG A 37 -7.49 -2.96 10.46
CA ARG A 37 -8.81 -2.49 10.00
C ARG A 37 -9.59 -3.59 9.27
N GLU A 38 -8.93 -4.35 8.42
CA GLU A 38 -9.52 -5.48 7.70
C GLU A 38 -10.02 -6.57 8.63
N VAL A 39 -9.38 -6.76 9.79
CA VAL A 39 -9.82 -7.73 10.79
C VAL A 39 -11.07 -7.21 11.51
N ILE A 40 -11.13 -5.90 11.82
CA ILE A 40 -12.35 -5.26 12.33
C ILE A 40 -13.50 -5.46 11.34
N ASN A 41 -13.30 -5.11 10.07
CA ASN A 41 -14.34 -5.20 9.04
C ASN A 41 -14.91 -6.63 8.92
N GLN A 42 -14.06 -7.65 9.04
CA GLN A 42 -14.52 -9.04 9.08
C GLN A 42 -15.44 -9.28 10.27
N VAL A 43 -15.08 -8.87 11.50
CA VAL A 43 -15.93 -9.13 12.67
C VAL A 43 -17.26 -8.36 12.62
N LEU A 44 -17.28 -7.14 12.06
CA LEU A 44 -18.52 -6.37 11.91
C LEU A 44 -19.57 -7.11 11.07
N SER A 45 -19.15 -7.88 10.06
CA SER A 45 -20.05 -8.67 9.22
C SER A 45 -20.73 -9.85 9.95
N TYR A 46 -20.28 -10.23 11.16
CA TYR A 46 -20.82 -11.35 11.92
C TYR A 46 -21.79 -10.96 13.06
N GLY A 47 -22.09 -9.66 13.25
CA GLY A 47 -23.24 -9.23 14.07
C GLY A 47 -23.06 -9.22 15.60
N TYR A 48 -21.84 -9.12 16.12
CA TYR A 48 -21.55 -9.13 17.58
C TYR A 48 -21.83 -7.81 18.34
N GLU A 49 -22.61 -6.88 17.78
CA GLU A 49 -22.85 -5.51 18.34
C GLU A 49 -21.58 -4.70 18.69
N ILE A 50 -20.38 -5.17 18.31
CA ILE A 50 -19.11 -4.47 18.52
C ILE A 50 -19.01 -3.11 17.80
N ASN A 51 -19.91 -2.85 16.85
CA ASN A 51 -20.03 -1.56 16.16
C ASN A 51 -20.10 -0.42 17.17
N LYS A 52 -20.90 -0.56 18.23
CA LYS A 52 -21.07 0.49 19.23
C LYS A 52 -19.77 0.80 19.96
N CYS A 53 -19.03 -0.23 20.41
CA CYS A 53 -17.74 -0.03 21.08
C CYS A 53 -16.72 0.67 20.17
N ILE A 54 -16.73 0.34 18.87
CA ILE A 54 -15.83 0.94 17.88
C ILE A 54 -16.24 2.37 17.56
N GLU A 55 -17.54 2.65 17.42
CA GLU A 55 -18.06 4.00 17.15
C GLU A 55 -17.86 4.94 18.34
N ASP A 56 -18.11 4.47 19.57
CA ASP A 56 -18.04 5.28 20.78
C ASP A 56 -16.59 5.56 21.23
N TYR A 57 -15.69 4.58 21.06
CA TYR A 57 -14.33 4.62 21.64
C TYR A 57 -13.20 4.38 20.64
N GLY A 58 -13.49 3.94 19.43
CA GLY A 58 -12.49 3.62 18.43
C GLY A 58 -11.86 4.87 17.82
N VAL A 59 -10.54 4.83 17.64
CA VAL A 59 -9.81 5.85 16.88
C VAL A 59 -9.24 5.18 15.64
N ILE A 60 -9.75 5.58 14.47
CA ILE A 60 -9.26 5.09 13.19
C ILE A 60 -8.02 5.91 12.80
N ILE A 61 -6.89 5.22 12.66
CA ILE A 61 -5.68 5.82 12.10
C ILE A 61 -5.78 5.76 10.58
N GLU A 62 -5.85 6.93 9.94
CA GLU A 62 -5.78 7.10 8.49
C GLU A 62 -4.46 7.79 8.13
N TRP A 63 -3.68 7.16 7.24
CA TRP A 63 -2.43 7.73 6.73
C TRP A 63 -2.64 8.53 5.44
N PHE A 64 -3.65 8.15 4.67
CA PHE A 64 -4.09 8.88 3.50
C PHE A 64 -4.99 10.04 3.91
N GLN A 65 -4.70 11.24 3.39
CA GLN A 65 -5.50 12.42 3.63
C GLN A 65 -6.57 12.58 2.53
N LYS A 66 -7.85 12.49 2.92
CA LYS A 66 -8.99 12.76 2.03
C LYS A 66 -9.31 14.25 2.02
N GLY A 67 -8.81 14.96 1.01
CA GLY A 67 -9.05 16.39 0.83
C GLY A 67 -8.05 17.30 1.57
N GLY A 68 -8.20 18.61 1.43
CA GLY A 68 -7.21 19.58 1.93
C GLY A 68 -5.91 19.58 1.10
N SER A 69 -4.88 20.24 1.63
CA SER A 69 -3.57 20.26 0.96
C SER A 69 -2.81 18.97 1.25
N TYR A 70 -2.30 18.32 0.20
CA TYR A 70 -1.44 17.13 0.33
C TYR A 70 -0.15 17.41 1.13
N THR A 71 0.25 18.69 1.25
CA THR A 71 1.42 19.11 2.04
C THR A 71 1.25 18.84 3.53
N ASP A 72 0.00 18.74 3.99
CA ASP A 72 -0.32 18.51 5.41
C ASP A 72 -0.36 17.00 5.75
N SER A 73 0.01 16.15 4.79
CA SER A 73 -0.01 14.70 4.94
C SER A 73 0.82 14.27 6.16
N PRO A 74 0.27 13.42 7.05
CA PRO A 74 1.01 12.85 8.17
C PRO A 74 2.27 12.09 7.73
N LEU A 75 2.26 11.52 6.52
CA LEU A 75 3.40 10.81 5.95
C LEU A 75 4.58 11.73 5.69
N LEU A 76 4.32 12.93 5.15
CA LEU A 76 5.34 13.95 4.95
C LEU A 76 5.87 14.43 6.30
N LYS A 77 4.98 14.58 7.29
CA LYS A 77 5.40 14.98 8.64
C LYS A 77 6.31 13.96 9.32
N ILE A 78 6.09 12.67 9.08
CA ILE A 78 6.99 11.60 9.57
C ILE A 78 8.41 11.76 8.99
N ILE A 79 8.52 12.13 7.72
CA ILE A 79 9.82 12.36 7.06
C ILE A 79 10.52 13.55 7.72
N GLU A 80 9.82 14.69 7.82
CA GLU A 80 10.35 15.90 8.47
C GLU A 80 10.84 15.61 9.89
N ASN A 81 10.02 14.93 10.70
CA ASN A 81 10.35 14.60 12.07
C ASN A 81 11.58 13.69 12.18
N LYS A 82 11.77 12.76 11.23
CA LYS A 82 12.95 11.90 11.20
C LYS A 82 14.21 12.67 10.83
N ILE A 83 14.12 13.59 9.88
CA ILE A 83 15.25 14.45 9.49
C ILE A 83 15.60 15.39 10.65
N HIS A 84 14.63 16.06 11.25
CA HIS A 84 14.85 16.89 12.44
C HIS A 84 15.45 16.10 13.61
N ALA A 85 15.04 14.85 13.81
CA ALA A 85 15.64 14.00 14.83
C ALA A 85 17.11 13.69 14.50
N SER A 86 17.42 13.43 13.22
CA SER A 86 18.80 13.22 12.76
C SER A 86 19.66 14.47 12.94
N GLU A 87 19.15 15.66 12.60
CA GLU A 87 19.85 16.94 12.80
C GLU A 87 20.24 17.12 14.27
N LYS A 88 19.27 16.96 15.18
CA LYS A 88 19.49 17.10 16.63
C LYS A 88 20.54 16.13 17.15
N VAL A 89 20.47 14.86 16.73
CA VAL A 89 21.43 13.82 17.17
C VAL A 89 22.85 14.13 16.70
N ASN A 90 22.99 14.74 15.52
CA ASN A 90 24.28 15.10 14.95
C ASN A 90 24.73 16.54 15.29
N GLY A 91 24.00 17.25 16.16
CA GLY A 91 24.34 18.61 16.60
C GLY A 91 24.08 19.72 15.56
N TYR A 92 23.32 19.44 14.50
CA TYR A 92 22.91 20.44 13.53
C TYR A 92 21.69 21.24 14.02
N PRO A 93 21.56 22.53 13.64
CA PRO A 93 20.34 23.29 13.91
C PRO A 93 19.15 22.66 13.19
N VAL A 94 17.98 22.71 13.84
CA VAL A 94 16.74 22.17 13.25
C VAL A 94 16.35 23.04 12.06
N THR A 95 16.26 22.42 10.89
CA THR A 95 15.91 23.12 9.65
C THR A 95 14.46 23.60 9.67
N LYS A 96 14.19 24.78 9.09
CA LYS A 96 12.83 25.33 8.99
C LYS A 96 12.01 24.67 7.87
N ASP A 97 12.65 24.44 6.72
CA ASP A 97 12.06 23.78 5.57
C ASP A 97 12.98 22.65 5.09
N VAL A 98 12.67 21.44 5.55
CA VAL A 98 13.39 20.21 5.20
C VAL A 98 13.39 19.96 3.70
N TRP A 99 12.29 20.30 3.01
CA TRP A 99 12.10 19.93 1.62
C TRP A 99 12.99 20.75 0.69
N SER A 100 13.08 22.07 0.89
CA SER A 100 14.00 22.90 0.10
C SER A 100 15.47 22.75 0.50
N THR A 101 15.74 22.28 1.73
CA THR A 101 17.11 22.11 2.23
C THR A 101 17.76 20.83 1.74
N TYR A 102 17.03 19.70 1.73
CA TYR A 102 17.60 18.38 1.47
C TYR A 102 17.11 17.72 0.19
N PHE A 103 16.09 18.25 -0.49
CA PHE A 103 15.52 17.62 -1.69
C PHE A 103 15.54 18.56 -2.88
N VAL A 104 15.72 18.00 -4.07
CA VAL A 104 15.39 18.72 -5.31
C VAL A 104 13.90 19.06 -5.35
N PRO A 105 13.49 20.20 -5.94
CA PRO A 105 12.10 20.62 -5.95
C PRO A 105 11.19 19.69 -6.76
N LYS A 106 11.75 18.98 -7.75
CA LYS A 106 11.01 18.07 -8.63
C LYS A 106 11.81 16.81 -8.94
N VAL A 107 11.08 15.70 -9.10
CA VAL A 107 11.56 14.40 -9.56
C VAL A 107 10.60 13.92 -10.65
N ASN A 108 11.10 13.59 -11.84
CA ASN A 108 10.30 13.18 -13.00
C ASN A 108 9.13 14.16 -13.27
N HIS A 109 9.47 15.45 -13.31
CA HIS A 109 8.55 16.60 -13.50
C HIS A 109 7.49 16.81 -12.42
N ASN A 110 7.40 15.93 -11.42
CA ASN A 110 6.50 16.06 -10.28
C ASN A 110 7.20 16.74 -9.13
N GLU A 111 6.47 17.56 -8.38
CA GLU A 111 6.96 18.09 -7.10
C GLU A 111 7.33 16.92 -6.16
N VAL A 112 8.47 17.02 -5.45
CA VAL A 112 9.09 15.88 -4.77
C VAL A 112 8.20 15.23 -3.71
N ARG A 113 7.41 16.00 -2.96
CA ARG A 113 6.47 15.45 -1.97
C ARG A 113 5.36 14.67 -2.69
N LYS A 114 4.81 15.21 -3.77
CA LYS A 114 3.82 14.48 -4.60
C LYS A 114 4.41 13.21 -5.21
N TYR A 115 5.66 13.28 -5.66
CA TYR A 115 6.37 12.13 -6.19
C TYR A 115 6.45 11.02 -5.12
N ILE A 116 6.96 11.32 -3.94
CA ILE A 116 7.09 10.35 -2.83
C ILE A 116 5.72 9.72 -2.49
N LEU A 117 4.66 10.53 -2.35
CA LEU A 117 3.34 10.02 -2.02
C LEU A 117 2.76 9.13 -3.14
N SER A 118 2.88 9.52 -4.41
CA SER A 118 2.33 8.78 -5.55
C SER A 118 3.10 7.50 -5.92
N TYR A 119 4.34 7.35 -5.44
CA TYR A 119 5.15 6.15 -5.62
C TYR A 119 5.08 5.19 -4.43
N THR A 120 4.11 5.36 -3.52
CA THR A 120 3.93 4.52 -2.32
C THR A 120 2.47 4.14 -2.15
N TRP A 121 2.18 3.09 -1.38
CA TRP A 121 0.80 2.74 -0.99
C TRP A 121 0.28 3.61 0.15
N GLN A 122 0.85 4.80 0.34
CA GLN A 122 0.47 5.77 1.38
C GLN A 122 0.45 5.19 2.81
N ARG A 123 1.42 4.32 3.11
CA ARG A 123 1.69 3.81 4.45
C ARG A 123 3.04 4.32 4.93
N PRO A 124 3.22 4.60 6.23
CA PRO A 124 4.50 5.08 6.77
C PRO A 124 5.67 4.19 6.39
N ARG A 125 5.48 2.86 6.44
CA ARG A 125 6.52 1.89 6.09
C ARG A 125 7.01 2.07 4.66
N ASP A 126 6.11 2.27 3.71
CA ASP A 126 6.45 2.31 2.28
C ASP A 126 7.20 3.60 1.93
N VAL A 127 6.76 4.72 2.50
CA VAL A 127 7.44 6.02 2.38
C VAL A 127 8.86 5.95 2.96
N ILE A 128 9.01 5.36 4.15
CA ILE A 128 10.33 5.19 4.77
C ILE A 128 11.19 4.19 4.01
N ARG A 129 10.61 3.12 3.46
CA ARG A 129 11.32 2.15 2.63
C ARG A 129 11.87 2.81 1.37
N LEU A 130 11.06 3.59 0.65
CA LEU A 130 11.50 4.34 -0.53
C LEU A 130 12.69 5.23 -0.17
N LEU A 131 12.57 6.07 0.87
CA LEU A 131 13.63 6.99 1.25
C LEU A 131 14.89 6.30 1.79
N ARG A 132 14.78 5.12 2.40
CA ARG A 132 15.95 4.32 2.76
C ARG A 132 16.74 3.87 1.54
N PHE A 133 16.07 3.36 0.50
CA PHE A 133 16.77 2.99 -0.73
C PHE A 133 17.36 4.21 -1.44
N VAL A 134 16.68 5.35 -1.40
CA VAL A 134 17.22 6.61 -1.91
C VAL A 134 18.47 7.05 -1.13
N GLN A 135 18.45 6.90 0.20
CA GLN A 135 19.59 7.20 1.06
C GLN A 135 20.79 6.30 0.78
N ASP A 136 20.57 4.99 0.56
CA ASP A 136 21.62 4.03 0.19
C ASP A 136 22.34 4.45 -1.12
N GLU A 137 21.62 5.15 -2.02
CA GLU A 137 22.13 5.65 -3.29
C GLU A 137 22.76 7.04 -3.22
N SER A 138 22.86 7.66 -2.02
CA SER A 138 23.36 9.03 -1.85
C SER A 138 24.80 9.24 -2.29
N ARG A 139 25.68 8.24 -2.15
CA ARG A 139 27.10 8.32 -2.56
C ARG A 139 27.84 9.57 -2.03
N GLY A 140 27.42 10.08 -0.87
CA GLY A 140 27.98 11.29 -0.24
C GLY A 140 27.40 12.62 -0.75
N GLU A 141 26.37 12.60 -1.60
CA GLU A 141 25.61 13.79 -2.01
C GLU A 141 24.88 14.41 -0.80
N GLU A 142 24.95 15.74 -0.66
CA GLU A 142 24.25 16.49 0.41
C GLU A 142 22.77 16.74 0.09
N ILE A 143 22.41 16.70 -1.20
CA ILE A 143 21.06 16.94 -1.70
C ILE A 143 20.51 15.65 -2.31
N ILE A 144 19.30 15.29 -1.92
CA ILE A 144 18.57 14.16 -2.48
C ILE A 144 18.12 14.52 -3.90
N SER A 145 18.82 13.96 -4.87
CA SER A 145 18.70 14.25 -6.31
C SER A 145 17.72 13.31 -7.03
N GLN A 146 17.34 13.66 -8.26
CA GLN A 146 16.50 12.78 -9.10
C GLN A 146 17.25 11.48 -9.41
N GLU A 147 18.55 11.56 -9.66
CA GLU A 147 19.39 10.41 -9.98
C GLU A 147 19.42 9.39 -8.83
N MET A 148 19.37 9.84 -7.57
CA MET A 148 19.24 8.95 -6.42
C MET A 148 17.90 8.21 -6.42
N PHE A 149 16.79 8.89 -6.74
CA PHE A 149 15.49 8.23 -6.90
C PHE A 149 15.48 7.21 -8.05
N ASP A 150 16.05 7.58 -9.20
CA ASP A 150 16.10 6.71 -10.38
C ASP A 150 16.91 5.43 -10.11
N ARG A 151 18.07 5.54 -9.44
CA ARG A 151 18.89 4.40 -9.02
C ARG A 151 18.18 3.52 -7.99
N ALA A 152 17.53 4.13 -7.01
CA ALA A 152 16.84 3.42 -5.94
C ALA A 152 15.58 2.68 -6.42
N MET A 153 14.95 3.17 -7.50
CA MET A 153 13.62 2.73 -7.91
C MET A 153 13.55 1.23 -8.17
N GLN A 154 14.51 0.65 -8.90
CA GLN A 154 14.49 -0.79 -9.22
C GLN A 154 14.44 -1.66 -7.95
N LYS A 155 15.34 -1.39 -7.00
CA LYS A 155 15.42 -2.13 -5.73
C LYS A 155 14.17 -1.91 -4.87
N TYR A 156 13.64 -0.69 -4.86
CA TYR A 156 12.38 -0.37 -4.17
C TYR A 156 11.18 -1.12 -4.78
N SER A 157 11.08 -1.18 -6.10
CA SER A 157 10.04 -1.92 -6.84
C SER A 157 10.09 -3.41 -6.52
N GLU A 158 11.27 -4.02 -6.57
CA GLU A 158 11.50 -5.43 -6.24
C GLU A 158 11.09 -5.75 -4.79
N ASN A 159 11.54 -4.94 -3.83
CA ASN A 159 11.20 -5.14 -2.42
C ASN A 159 9.69 -4.97 -2.16
N SER A 160 9.06 -4.00 -2.84
CA SER A 160 7.62 -3.80 -2.74
C SER A 160 6.84 -4.97 -3.32
N TRP A 161 7.28 -5.52 -4.46
CA TRP A 161 6.66 -6.71 -5.03
C TRP A 161 6.84 -7.94 -4.13
N ASN A 162 8.03 -8.17 -3.58
CA ASN A 162 8.28 -9.33 -2.71
C ASN A 162 7.36 -9.34 -1.49
N GLU A 163 7.16 -8.19 -0.86
CA GLU A 163 6.22 -8.07 0.25
C GLU A 163 4.77 -8.33 -0.17
N ILE A 164 4.35 -7.84 -1.34
CA ILE A 164 3.01 -8.15 -1.87
C ILE A 164 2.91 -9.65 -2.13
N ALA A 165 3.92 -10.26 -2.76
CA ALA A 165 3.96 -11.68 -3.07
C ALA A 165 3.87 -12.55 -1.81
N GLU A 166 4.58 -12.20 -0.74
CA GLU A 166 4.49 -12.89 0.57
C GLU A 166 3.06 -12.95 1.10
N GLU A 167 2.32 -11.85 0.97
CA GLU A 167 0.93 -11.81 1.40
C GLU A 167 -0.02 -12.52 0.41
N LEU A 168 0.28 -12.49 -0.89
CA LEU A 168 -0.46 -13.22 -1.90
C LEU A 168 -0.37 -14.75 -1.70
N VAL A 169 0.77 -15.26 -1.22
CA VAL A 169 0.93 -16.69 -0.86
C VAL A 169 -0.09 -17.15 0.18
N LEU A 170 -0.59 -16.24 1.04
CA LEU A 170 -1.66 -16.58 1.99
C LEU A 170 -3.02 -16.79 1.30
N SER A 171 -3.19 -16.25 0.09
CA SER A 171 -4.43 -16.34 -0.70
C SER A 171 -4.34 -17.38 -1.83
N TYR A 172 -3.13 -17.70 -2.29
CA TYR A 172 -2.87 -18.61 -3.40
C TYR A 172 -2.03 -19.79 -2.92
N THR A 173 -2.53 -21.02 -3.13
CA THR A 173 -2.01 -22.21 -2.45
C THR A 173 -0.74 -22.81 -3.05
N GLY A 174 -0.32 -22.41 -4.26
CA GLY A 174 0.88 -22.92 -4.91
C GLY A 174 1.98 -21.87 -5.07
N ILE A 175 3.25 -22.22 -4.83
CA ILE A 175 4.39 -21.32 -5.12
C ILE A 175 4.45 -20.93 -6.60
N ARG A 176 4.01 -21.83 -7.49
CA ARG A 176 3.86 -21.59 -8.94
C ARG A 176 2.78 -20.56 -9.28
N ASP A 177 1.80 -20.35 -8.37
CA ASP A 177 0.73 -19.36 -8.57
C ASP A 177 1.31 -17.94 -8.57
N ILE A 178 2.28 -17.65 -7.70
CA ILE A 178 2.95 -16.34 -7.66
C ILE A 178 3.78 -16.09 -8.91
N ASP A 179 4.46 -17.12 -9.43
CA ASP A 179 5.18 -17.03 -10.69
C ASP A 179 4.23 -16.78 -11.87
N ALA A 180 3.03 -17.38 -11.87
CA ALA A 180 1.98 -17.13 -12.86
C ALA A 180 1.54 -15.66 -12.82
N ILE A 181 1.27 -15.11 -11.63
CA ILE A 181 0.89 -13.70 -11.45
C ILE A 181 2.01 -12.77 -11.93
N LYS A 182 3.25 -13.04 -11.52
CA LYS A 182 4.41 -12.25 -11.97
C LYS A 182 4.53 -12.29 -13.50
N LYS A 183 4.41 -13.47 -14.10
CA LYS A 183 4.48 -13.64 -15.56
C LYS A 183 3.34 -12.91 -16.27
N PHE A 184 2.12 -12.97 -15.72
CA PHE A 184 0.97 -12.24 -16.25
C PHE A 184 1.27 -10.74 -16.33
N PHE A 185 1.82 -10.13 -15.28
CA PHE A 185 2.13 -8.69 -15.30
C PHE A 185 3.43 -8.31 -16.03
N THR A 186 4.36 -9.25 -16.25
CA THR A 186 5.65 -8.95 -16.91
C THR A 186 5.45 -8.52 -18.36
N GLY A 187 5.86 -7.31 -18.71
CA GLY A 187 5.68 -6.73 -20.05
C GLY A 187 4.23 -6.40 -20.38
N ILE A 188 3.37 -6.23 -19.37
CA ILE A 188 1.99 -5.80 -19.60
C ILE A 188 1.97 -4.37 -20.13
N GLU A 189 1.07 -4.11 -21.08
CA GLU A 189 0.83 -2.78 -21.60
C GLU A 189 -0.14 -2.00 -20.72
N VAL A 190 0.13 -0.73 -20.42
CA VAL A 190 -0.80 0.16 -19.69
C VAL A 190 -1.24 1.35 -20.55
N PRO A 191 -2.50 1.83 -20.40
CA PRO A 191 -3.58 1.17 -19.68
C PRO A 191 -4.06 -0.12 -20.39
N PHE A 192 -4.72 -1.01 -19.66
CA PHE A 192 -5.25 -2.28 -20.19
C PHE A 192 -6.73 -2.48 -19.85
N THR A 193 -7.45 -3.22 -20.70
CA THR A 193 -8.86 -3.57 -20.51
C THR A 193 -9.02 -5.00 -20.01
N PHE A 194 -10.20 -5.34 -19.49
CA PHE A 194 -10.52 -6.72 -19.14
C PHE A 194 -10.38 -7.68 -20.34
N GLN A 195 -10.78 -7.25 -21.54
CA GLN A 195 -10.64 -8.05 -22.76
C GLN A 195 -9.19 -8.29 -23.14
N TYR A 196 -8.30 -7.30 -22.93
CA TYR A 196 -6.87 -7.50 -23.11
C TYR A 196 -6.31 -8.52 -22.12
N CYS A 197 -6.74 -8.46 -20.84
CA CYS A 197 -6.36 -9.47 -19.85
C CYS A 197 -6.77 -10.88 -20.27
N ARG A 198 -8.00 -11.07 -20.78
CA ARG A 198 -8.47 -12.37 -21.27
C ARG A 198 -7.58 -12.94 -22.37
N LYS A 199 -7.32 -12.16 -23.42
CA LYS A 199 -6.44 -12.56 -24.51
C LYS A 199 -5.03 -12.90 -23.99
N ARG A 200 -4.52 -12.09 -23.07
CA ARG A 200 -3.19 -12.30 -22.49
C ARG A 200 -3.09 -13.58 -21.66
N VAL A 201 -4.15 -13.97 -20.96
CA VAL A 201 -4.22 -15.28 -20.27
C VAL A 201 -4.13 -16.42 -21.28
N GLU A 202 -4.87 -16.34 -22.38
CA GLU A 202 -4.85 -17.35 -23.45
C GLU A 202 -3.44 -17.45 -24.07
N ASP A 203 -2.89 -16.33 -24.56
CA ASP A 203 -1.58 -16.26 -25.21
C ASP A 203 -0.45 -16.77 -24.29
N LEU A 204 -0.45 -16.40 -23.00
CA LEU A 204 0.56 -16.86 -22.06
C LEU A 204 0.36 -18.31 -21.62
N GLY A 205 -0.88 -18.78 -21.53
CA GLY A 205 -1.22 -20.15 -21.15
C GLY A 205 -0.82 -21.19 -22.20
N GLU A 206 -0.73 -20.80 -23.47
CA GLU A 206 -0.16 -21.65 -24.53
C GLU A 206 1.35 -21.88 -24.37
N ILE A 207 2.06 -20.90 -23.79
CA ILE A 207 3.52 -20.89 -23.67
C ILE A 207 3.97 -21.43 -22.31
N TYR A 208 3.24 -21.11 -21.25
CA TYR A 208 3.61 -21.39 -19.86
C TYR A 208 2.52 -22.21 -19.17
N ASP A 209 2.80 -23.48 -18.94
CA ASP A 209 1.90 -24.44 -18.28
C ASP A 209 1.36 -23.94 -16.94
N TYR A 210 2.23 -23.35 -16.10
CA TYR A 210 1.85 -22.81 -14.79
C TYR A 210 0.92 -21.58 -14.87
N VAL A 211 0.96 -20.82 -15.97
CA VAL A 211 0.00 -19.71 -16.20
C VAL A 211 -1.37 -20.28 -16.53
N ARG A 212 -1.42 -21.30 -17.40
CA ARG A 212 -2.67 -22.00 -17.72
C ARG A 212 -3.28 -22.66 -16.49
N GLU A 213 -2.49 -23.44 -15.74
CA GLU A 213 -2.93 -24.09 -14.49
C GLU A 213 -3.52 -23.08 -13.50
N PHE A 214 -2.89 -21.90 -13.37
CA PHE A 214 -3.38 -20.84 -12.48
C PHE A 214 -4.77 -20.32 -12.91
N PHE A 215 -4.98 -20.03 -14.20
CA PHE A 215 -6.25 -19.48 -14.68
C PHE A 215 -7.33 -20.54 -14.96
N GLU A 216 -6.98 -21.83 -14.95
CA GLU A 216 -7.95 -22.94 -14.82
C GLU A 216 -8.48 -23.04 -13.38
N LYS A 217 -7.64 -22.70 -12.40
CA LYS A 217 -7.96 -22.75 -10.96
C LYS A 217 -8.68 -21.49 -10.45
N TYR A 218 -8.32 -20.31 -10.95
CA TYR A 218 -8.84 -19.02 -10.49
C TYR A 218 -9.48 -18.23 -11.63
N GLN A 219 -10.69 -17.71 -11.39
CA GLN A 219 -11.35 -16.84 -12.36
C GLN A 219 -10.57 -15.52 -12.52
N LEU A 220 -10.48 -15.05 -13.77
CA LEU A 220 -9.75 -13.82 -14.08
C LEU A 220 -10.27 -12.60 -13.30
N ILE A 221 -11.59 -12.49 -13.12
CA ILE A 221 -12.18 -11.36 -12.40
C ILE A 221 -11.78 -11.37 -10.92
N ASP A 222 -11.91 -12.52 -10.23
CA ASP A 222 -11.52 -12.67 -8.83
C ASP A 222 -10.03 -12.37 -8.63
N PHE A 223 -9.18 -12.80 -9.57
CA PHE A 223 -7.76 -12.46 -9.59
C PHE A 223 -7.55 -10.93 -9.71
N LEU A 224 -8.21 -10.26 -10.65
CA LEU A 224 -8.05 -8.81 -10.84
C LEU A 224 -8.57 -8.02 -9.63
N GLU A 225 -9.70 -8.40 -9.06
CA GLU A 225 -10.23 -7.80 -7.83
C GLU A 225 -9.25 -7.96 -6.67
N LYS A 226 -8.63 -9.15 -6.54
CA LYS A 226 -7.57 -9.38 -5.55
C LYS A 226 -6.38 -8.46 -5.79
N MET A 227 -5.93 -8.30 -7.04
CA MET A 227 -4.81 -7.39 -7.38
C MET A 227 -5.16 -5.93 -7.10
N TYR A 228 -6.44 -5.55 -7.23
CA TYR A 228 -6.93 -4.22 -6.88
C TYR A 228 -6.92 -3.99 -5.37
N ASP A 229 -7.38 -4.97 -4.59
CA ASP A 229 -7.37 -4.92 -3.12
C ASP A 229 -5.95 -4.77 -2.55
N TRP A 230 -4.97 -5.44 -3.17
CA TRP A 230 -3.55 -5.30 -2.83
C TRP A 230 -2.90 -4.03 -3.39
N GLY A 231 -3.63 -3.25 -4.20
CA GLY A 231 -3.12 -2.03 -4.81
C GLY A 231 -2.03 -2.28 -5.86
N VAL A 232 -1.97 -3.48 -6.44
CA VAL A 232 -1.09 -3.79 -7.59
C VAL A 232 -1.65 -3.11 -8.84
N ILE A 233 -2.97 -3.20 -9.02
CA ILE A 233 -3.71 -2.53 -10.08
C ILE A 233 -4.68 -1.48 -9.52
N GLY A 234 -5.07 -0.55 -10.37
CA GLY A 234 -6.12 0.44 -10.10
C GLY A 234 -6.92 0.72 -11.38
N ASN A 235 -8.02 1.44 -11.25
CA ASN A 235 -8.69 1.99 -12.43
C ASN A 235 -8.00 3.29 -12.85
N SER A 236 -7.71 3.40 -14.14
CA SER A 236 -7.17 4.59 -14.78
C SER A 236 -8.28 5.57 -15.14
N GLY A 237 -7.91 6.83 -15.39
CA GLY A 237 -8.84 7.91 -15.70
C GLY A 237 -8.24 9.27 -15.33
N ALA A 238 -9.08 10.31 -15.27
CA ALA A 238 -8.66 11.64 -14.83
C ALA A 238 -8.11 11.62 -13.39
N ARG A 239 -8.74 10.80 -12.54
CA ARG A 239 -8.21 10.39 -11.24
C ARG A 239 -8.00 8.88 -11.27
N MET A 240 -6.81 8.45 -10.88
CA MET A 240 -6.57 7.03 -10.65
C MET A 240 -7.28 6.58 -9.37
N ALA A 241 -7.98 5.46 -9.43
CA ALA A 241 -8.66 4.86 -8.30
C ALA A 241 -7.90 3.61 -7.83
N PHE A 242 -7.54 3.58 -6.56
CA PHE A 242 -6.83 2.48 -5.93
C PHE A 242 -7.38 2.21 -4.54
N LYS A 243 -7.37 0.95 -4.11
CA LYS A 243 -7.86 0.55 -2.77
C LYS A 243 -7.20 1.33 -1.63
N PHE A 244 -5.88 1.52 -1.68
CA PHE A 244 -5.13 2.23 -0.65
C PHE A 244 -5.39 3.75 -0.63
N LEU A 245 -6.05 4.31 -1.66
CA LEU A 245 -6.56 5.68 -1.68
C LEU A 245 -8.01 5.76 -1.14
N GLY A 246 -8.53 4.67 -0.59
CA GLY A 246 -9.88 4.60 -0.05
C GLY A 246 -10.99 4.46 -1.10
N ASP A 247 -10.64 4.15 -2.35
CA ASP A 247 -11.61 3.76 -3.38
C ASP A 247 -12.11 2.34 -3.11
N ARG A 248 -13.39 2.07 -3.36
CA ARG A 248 -14.07 0.85 -2.87
C ARG A 248 -13.71 -0.40 -3.64
N ASP A 249 -14.17 -0.48 -4.89
CA ASP A 249 -14.16 -1.70 -5.68
C ASP A 249 -13.56 -1.45 -7.07
N LEU A 250 -13.03 -2.51 -7.68
CA LEU A 250 -12.56 -2.47 -9.06
C LEU A 250 -13.76 -2.29 -10.00
N ALA A 251 -13.68 -1.35 -10.93
CA ALA A 251 -14.59 -1.26 -12.06
C ALA A 251 -13.98 -1.99 -13.28
N PRO A 252 -14.30 -3.27 -13.55
CA PRO A 252 -13.64 -4.06 -14.59
C PRO A 252 -13.92 -3.57 -16.02
N THR A 253 -14.98 -2.78 -16.20
CA THR A 253 -15.34 -2.14 -17.47
C THR A 253 -14.47 -0.92 -17.79
N ASN A 254 -13.78 -0.36 -16.79
CA ASN A 254 -12.89 0.77 -16.98
C ASN A 254 -11.48 0.28 -17.27
N ASP A 255 -10.72 1.10 -17.99
CA ASP A 255 -9.30 0.88 -18.19
C ASP A 255 -8.56 0.76 -16.86
N MET A 256 -7.72 -0.26 -16.74
CA MET A 256 -6.90 -0.56 -15.57
C MET A 256 -5.44 -0.16 -15.80
N ILE A 257 -4.71 0.02 -14.70
CA ILE A 257 -3.31 0.44 -14.71
C ILE A 257 -2.52 -0.22 -13.58
N ILE A 258 -1.24 -0.44 -13.81
CA ILE A 258 -0.28 -0.87 -12.77
C ILE A 258 0.12 0.33 -11.92
N HIS A 259 0.11 0.14 -10.60
CA HIS A 259 0.63 1.10 -9.65
C HIS A 259 2.08 1.48 -10.01
N THR A 260 2.36 2.78 -10.13
CA THR A 260 3.60 3.32 -10.69
C THR A 260 4.89 2.66 -10.20
N PRO A 261 5.13 2.45 -8.89
CA PRO A 261 6.38 1.85 -8.41
C PRO A 261 6.54 0.38 -8.81
N LEU A 262 5.51 -0.34 -9.26
CA LEU A 262 5.67 -1.72 -9.76
C LEU A 262 6.04 -1.79 -11.24
N ARG A 263 5.98 -0.66 -11.96
CA ARG A 263 6.18 -0.65 -13.42
C ARG A 263 7.59 -1.04 -13.83
N ASN A 264 8.60 -0.63 -13.08
CA ASN A 264 9.98 -1.01 -13.33
C ASN A 264 10.19 -2.52 -13.12
N PHE A 265 9.64 -3.05 -12.00
CA PHE A 265 9.73 -4.48 -11.69
C PHE A 265 9.11 -5.36 -12.78
N PHE A 266 7.93 -4.97 -13.27
CA PHE A 266 7.23 -5.71 -14.30
C PHE A 266 7.64 -5.36 -15.73
N ALA A 267 8.61 -4.46 -15.94
CA ALA A 267 8.98 -3.96 -17.27
C ALA A 267 7.75 -3.51 -18.09
N VAL A 268 6.85 -2.75 -17.45
CA VAL A 268 5.58 -2.29 -18.04
C VAL A 268 5.86 -1.38 -19.24
N SER A 269 5.20 -1.65 -20.35
CA SER A 269 5.20 -0.78 -21.53
C SER A 269 3.99 0.14 -21.50
N SER A 270 4.17 1.41 -21.88
CA SER A 270 3.04 2.33 -22.08
C SER A 270 2.56 2.22 -23.52
N ARG A 271 1.25 2.06 -23.73
CA ARG A 271 0.69 2.17 -25.08
C ARG A 271 0.95 3.58 -25.59
N LYS A 272 1.67 3.68 -26.71
CA LYS A 272 1.69 4.92 -27.47
C LYS A 272 0.24 5.17 -27.92
N LYS A 273 -0.33 6.30 -27.48
CA LYS A 273 -1.58 6.80 -28.06
C LYS A 273 -1.38 7.10 -29.54
#